data_AF-A0A2D7XT33-F1
#
_entry.id   AF-A0A2D7XT33-F1
#
_cell.length_a   1.000
_cell.length_b   1.000
_cell.length_c   1.000
_cell.angle_alpha   90.00
_cell.angle_beta   90.00
_cell.angle_gamma   90.00
#
_symmetry.space_group_name_H-M   'P 1'
#
loop_
_entity.id
_entity.type
_entity.pdbx_description
1 polymer ?
#
loop_
_entity_poly.entity_id
_entity_poly.type
_entity_poly.pdbx_seq_one_letter_code
_entity_poly.pdbx_strand_id
1 'polypeptide(L)'
;MLILGHQAISQTQSETEVDCGPDGSYLVAANAEPALEDLEKLRQVLGAVSNFADACPGNNFAQYYASKLWYNGMEMQIRGGAPIEQSWASWQRAFSFNEAFYDLSRAEQSRKANVPDSFRELELSSTALNELREALVKRGLEFGLKVGKSNEFMTAEQADQCPARVSTDANAMNGWAAENPEYAVQIAAMAERYEPACRAVEDPLTKYGLRLYFARLAKIRLLAAEQSLPSDPERARAFILKVKDHRDSVVAQEDYSITDWNDYSSGAKLAELSARLPAIRTIPTATDAPLVSSGRVPVDDWFTGEHPPIAVMESIGSTMNSYVVETDASGFIRVIGKTFALFNGKPEEKSARSLLYAAAKAYAEDGSYRTIETVDTPISHVGYDWLQDYQSE
;
A
#
# COMPACT_ATOMS: atom_id res chain seq x y z
N MET A 1 -21.94 -36.75 -22.79
CA MET A 1 -23.07 -35.93 -23.27
C MET A 1 -24.18 -36.02 -22.24
N LEU A 2 -24.23 -35.05 -21.32
CA LEU A 2 -25.33 -34.87 -20.37
C LEU A 2 -26.17 -33.72 -20.92
N ILE A 3 -27.44 -34.01 -21.20
CA ILE A 3 -28.44 -33.01 -21.60
C ILE A 3 -28.77 -32.24 -20.33
N LEU A 4 -28.09 -31.12 -20.12
CA LEU A 4 -28.35 -30.16 -19.05
C LEU A 4 -29.61 -29.38 -19.43
N GLY A 5 -30.67 -29.53 -18.64
CA GLY A 5 -31.85 -28.68 -18.72
C GLY A 5 -31.46 -27.24 -18.42
N HIS A 6 -31.23 -26.44 -19.46
CA HIS A 6 -31.02 -25.01 -19.34
C HIS A 6 -32.34 -24.36 -18.95
N GLN A 7 -32.58 -24.17 -17.65
CA GLN A 7 -33.49 -23.11 -17.24
C GLN A 7 -32.76 -21.79 -17.47
N ALA A 8 -33.06 -21.18 -18.63
CA ALA A 8 -32.62 -19.83 -18.92
C ALA A 8 -33.26 -18.89 -17.89
N ILE A 9 -32.47 -17.97 -17.33
CA ILE A 9 -33.04 -16.81 -16.65
C ILE A 9 -33.77 -16.02 -17.74
N SER A 10 -35.09 -16.19 -17.86
CA SER A 10 -35.87 -15.44 -18.84
C SER A 10 -35.97 -13.99 -18.40
N GLN A 11 -36.15 -13.06 -19.35
CA GLN A 11 -36.50 -11.66 -19.09
C GLN A 11 -37.84 -11.48 -18.34
N THR A 12 -38.52 -12.57 -18.00
CA THR A 12 -39.88 -12.64 -17.45
C THR A 12 -39.96 -13.38 -16.11
N GLN A 13 -38.89 -13.44 -15.31
CA GLN A 13 -39.08 -13.54 -13.86
C GLN A 13 -39.66 -12.21 -13.35
N SER A 14 -40.96 -12.06 -13.58
CA SER A 14 -41.79 -10.94 -13.14
C SER A 14 -41.82 -10.89 -11.61
N GLU A 15 -41.24 -9.83 -11.05
CA GLU A 15 -41.57 -9.04 -9.84
C GLU A 15 -42.17 -9.68 -8.56
N THR A 16 -42.45 -10.98 -8.47
CA THR A 16 -43.18 -11.54 -7.31
C THR A 16 -42.59 -12.80 -6.66
N GLU A 17 -41.64 -13.51 -7.28
CA GLU A 17 -40.96 -14.65 -6.62
C GLU A 17 -39.58 -14.93 -7.27
N VAL A 18 -38.64 -14.01 -7.09
CA VAL A 18 -37.22 -14.25 -7.46
C VAL A 18 -36.57 -15.03 -6.32
N ASP A 19 -36.10 -16.25 -6.60
CA ASP A 19 -35.35 -17.01 -5.60
C ASP A 19 -33.97 -16.37 -5.39
N CYS A 20 -33.80 -15.59 -4.32
CA CYS A 20 -32.50 -15.03 -3.94
C CYS A 20 -31.59 -16.03 -3.19
N GLY A 21 -32.05 -17.26 -3.00
CA GLY A 21 -31.36 -18.35 -2.30
C GLY A 21 -30.36 -19.12 -3.16
N PRO A 22 -29.94 -20.32 -2.69
CA PRO A 22 -28.90 -21.13 -3.35
C PRO A 22 -29.24 -21.58 -4.77
N ASP A 23 -30.51 -21.81 -5.12
CA ASP A 23 -30.90 -22.30 -6.45
C ASP A 23 -30.85 -21.14 -7.46
N GLY A 24 -31.32 -19.95 -7.07
CA GLY A 24 -31.10 -18.72 -7.83
C GLY A 24 -29.62 -18.39 -8.06
N SER A 25 -28.77 -18.57 -7.04
CA SER A 25 -27.31 -18.43 -7.20
C SER A 25 -26.74 -19.36 -8.27
N TYR A 26 -27.20 -20.61 -8.31
CA TYR A 26 -26.77 -21.59 -9.31
C TYR A 26 -27.23 -21.19 -10.71
N LEU A 27 -28.49 -20.76 -10.87
CA LEU A 27 -29.01 -20.30 -12.15
C LEU A 27 -28.20 -19.12 -12.70
N VAL A 28 -27.82 -18.16 -11.84
CA VAL A 28 -26.94 -17.07 -12.24
C VAL A 28 -25.60 -17.60 -12.74
N ALA A 29 -24.92 -18.46 -11.97
CA ALA A 29 -23.62 -19.01 -12.35
C ALA A 29 -23.68 -19.77 -13.69
N ALA A 30 -24.67 -20.66 -13.83
CA ALA A 30 -24.84 -21.50 -15.01
C ALA A 30 -25.11 -20.71 -16.30
N ASN A 31 -25.76 -19.55 -16.21
CA ASN A 31 -26.02 -18.68 -17.34
C ASN A 31 -24.87 -17.70 -17.60
N ALA A 32 -24.20 -17.21 -16.56
CA ALA A 32 -23.15 -16.21 -16.66
C ALA A 32 -21.82 -16.80 -17.15
N GLU A 33 -21.38 -17.96 -16.64
CA GLU A 33 -20.07 -18.54 -16.99
C GLU A 33 -19.89 -18.74 -18.50
N PRO A 34 -20.84 -19.37 -19.24
CA PRO A 34 -20.69 -19.54 -20.69
C PRO A 34 -20.72 -18.23 -21.48
N ALA A 35 -21.28 -17.16 -20.90
CA ALA A 35 -21.39 -15.86 -21.52
C ALA A 35 -20.12 -15.01 -21.38
N LEU A 36 -19.19 -15.40 -20.49
CA LEU A 36 -17.92 -14.69 -20.31
C LEU A 36 -17.00 -14.79 -21.53
N GLU A 37 -17.15 -15.86 -22.32
CA GLU A 37 -16.32 -16.16 -23.50
C GLU A 37 -17.05 -15.93 -24.84
N ASP A 38 -18.35 -15.61 -24.80
CA ASP A 38 -19.22 -15.52 -25.98
C ASP A 38 -20.00 -14.21 -25.98
N LEU A 39 -19.68 -13.34 -26.94
CA LEU A 39 -20.25 -11.99 -27.05
C LEU A 39 -21.76 -12.00 -27.34
N GLU A 40 -22.25 -12.99 -28.07
CA GLU A 40 -23.69 -13.09 -28.37
C GLU A 40 -24.44 -13.50 -27.10
N LYS A 41 -23.93 -14.49 -26.37
CA LYS A 41 -24.50 -14.89 -25.07
C LYS A 41 -24.42 -13.79 -24.04
N LEU A 42 -23.30 -13.05 -23.96
CA LEU A 42 -23.15 -11.88 -23.09
C LEU A 42 -24.31 -10.90 -23.29
N ARG A 43 -24.61 -10.54 -24.55
CA ARG A 43 -25.71 -9.61 -24.87
C ARG A 43 -27.08 -10.16 -24.47
N GLN A 44 -27.28 -11.48 -24.55
CA GLN A 44 -28.53 -12.13 -24.19
C GLN A 44 -28.75 -12.15 -22.67
N VAL A 45 -27.70 -12.42 -21.87
CA VAL A 45 -27.84 -12.67 -20.43
C VAL A 45 -27.54 -11.47 -19.54
N LEU A 46 -26.77 -10.47 -20.02
CA LEU A 46 -26.32 -9.34 -19.20
C LEU A 46 -27.48 -8.63 -18.49
N GLY A 47 -28.54 -8.29 -19.22
CA GLY A 47 -29.72 -7.62 -18.66
C GLY A 47 -30.45 -8.48 -17.62
N ALA A 48 -30.61 -9.78 -17.90
CA ALA A 48 -31.30 -10.69 -16.99
C ALA A 48 -30.52 -10.90 -15.68
N VAL A 49 -29.20 -11.11 -15.75
CA VAL A 49 -28.35 -11.26 -14.57
C VAL A 49 -28.26 -9.95 -13.77
N SER A 50 -28.22 -8.80 -14.45
CA SER A 50 -28.22 -7.48 -13.77
C SER A 50 -29.51 -7.23 -13.02
N ASN A 51 -30.66 -7.48 -13.65
CA ASN A 51 -31.96 -7.32 -13.01
C ASN A 51 -32.12 -8.28 -11.81
N PHE A 52 -31.58 -9.50 -11.91
CA PHE A 52 -31.55 -10.42 -10.78
C PHE A 52 -30.67 -9.90 -9.64
N ALA A 53 -29.49 -9.33 -9.94
CA ALA A 53 -28.63 -8.71 -8.92
C ALA A 53 -29.28 -7.49 -8.25
N ASP A 54 -30.03 -6.68 -9.00
CA ASP A 54 -30.80 -5.56 -8.46
C ASP A 54 -31.95 -6.05 -7.55
N ALA A 55 -32.62 -7.14 -7.93
CA ALA A 55 -33.71 -7.75 -7.15
C ALA A 55 -33.21 -8.52 -5.91
N CYS A 56 -32.01 -9.08 -5.97
CA CYS A 56 -31.38 -9.89 -4.92
C CYS A 56 -30.05 -9.27 -4.46
N PRO A 57 -30.06 -8.09 -3.81
CA PRO A 57 -28.84 -7.41 -3.38
C PRO A 57 -28.00 -8.27 -2.45
N GLY A 58 -28.64 -9.08 -1.59
CA GLY A 58 -27.98 -10.01 -0.66
C GLY A 58 -27.46 -11.32 -1.27
N ASN A 59 -27.41 -11.46 -2.60
CA ASN A 59 -26.94 -12.66 -3.29
C ASN A 59 -25.52 -12.45 -3.88
N ASN A 60 -24.52 -13.12 -3.29
CA ASN A 60 -23.12 -12.97 -3.67
C ASN A 60 -22.81 -13.41 -5.12
N PHE A 61 -23.44 -14.48 -5.61
CA PHE A 61 -23.30 -14.93 -7.01
C PHE A 61 -23.86 -13.90 -7.98
N ALA A 62 -25.02 -13.31 -7.66
CA ALA A 62 -25.65 -12.27 -8.47
C ALA A 62 -24.75 -11.03 -8.59
N GLN A 63 -24.29 -10.49 -7.46
CA GLN A 63 -23.43 -9.31 -7.44
C GLN A 63 -22.12 -9.56 -8.22
N TYR A 64 -21.47 -10.70 -7.98
CA TYR A 64 -20.22 -11.04 -8.66
C TYR A 64 -20.40 -11.21 -10.17
N TYR A 65 -21.36 -12.04 -10.62
CA TYR A 65 -21.52 -12.33 -12.04
C TYR A 65 -22.09 -11.13 -12.82
N ALA A 66 -22.98 -10.33 -12.23
CA ALA A 66 -23.41 -9.07 -12.85
C ALA A 66 -22.21 -8.13 -13.05
N SER A 67 -21.39 -7.95 -12.01
CA SER A 67 -20.16 -7.17 -12.10
C SER A 67 -19.23 -7.67 -13.21
N LYS A 68 -18.97 -8.99 -13.23
CA LYS A 68 -18.05 -9.62 -14.19
C LYS A 68 -18.53 -9.50 -15.64
N LEU A 69 -19.83 -9.67 -15.89
CA LEU A 69 -20.41 -9.54 -17.22
C LEU A 69 -20.34 -8.10 -17.72
N TRP A 70 -20.65 -7.10 -16.87
CA TRP A 70 -20.50 -5.69 -17.22
C TRP A 70 -19.03 -5.31 -17.49
N TYR A 71 -18.09 -5.83 -16.69
CA TYR A 71 -16.65 -5.64 -16.90
C TYR A 71 -16.21 -6.21 -18.25
N ASN A 72 -16.60 -7.45 -18.57
CA ASN A 72 -16.27 -8.06 -19.86
C ASN A 72 -16.91 -7.29 -21.03
N GLY A 73 -18.15 -6.83 -20.88
CA GLY A 73 -18.83 -5.99 -21.86
C GLY A 73 -18.10 -4.67 -22.11
N MET A 74 -17.60 -4.03 -21.04
CA MET A 74 -16.75 -2.85 -21.13
C MET A 74 -15.43 -3.16 -21.87
N GLU A 75 -14.72 -4.23 -21.52
CA GLU A 75 -13.47 -4.60 -22.20
C GLU A 75 -13.68 -4.83 -23.70
N MET A 76 -14.80 -5.46 -24.08
CA MET A 76 -15.17 -5.64 -25.48
C MET A 76 -15.47 -4.31 -26.18
N GLN A 77 -16.15 -3.38 -25.52
CA GLN A 77 -16.42 -2.03 -26.04
C GLN A 77 -15.11 -1.27 -26.28
N ILE A 78 -14.17 -1.29 -25.33
CA ILE A 78 -12.85 -0.66 -25.47
C ILE A 78 -12.09 -1.26 -26.66
N ARG A 79 -12.02 -2.59 -26.77
CA ARG A 79 -11.34 -3.28 -27.89
C ARG A 79 -12.00 -3.00 -29.24
N GLY A 80 -13.32 -2.84 -29.25
CA GLY A 80 -14.10 -2.52 -30.44
C GLY A 80 -14.06 -1.03 -30.84
N GLY A 81 -13.36 -0.18 -30.09
CA GLY A 81 -13.30 1.26 -30.35
C GLY A 81 -14.62 2.00 -30.09
N ALA A 82 -15.44 1.47 -29.18
CA ALA A 82 -16.67 2.16 -28.76
C ALA A 82 -16.35 3.52 -28.12
N PRO A 83 -17.29 4.48 -28.16
CA PRO A 83 -17.12 5.75 -27.46
C PRO A 83 -16.81 5.52 -25.99
N ILE A 84 -15.87 6.30 -25.46
CA ILE A 84 -15.42 6.22 -24.06
C ILE A 84 -16.59 6.29 -23.06
N GLU A 85 -17.66 7.00 -23.42
CA GLU A 85 -18.84 7.22 -22.57
C GLU A 85 -19.62 5.93 -22.33
N GLN A 86 -19.61 5.05 -23.33
CA GLN A 86 -20.27 3.76 -23.25
C GLN A 86 -19.46 2.78 -22.37
N SER A 87 -18.15 2.74 -22.59
CA SER A 87 -17.23 1.94 -21.76
C SER A 87 -17.24 2.41 -20.31
N TRP A 88 -17.26 3.73 -20.10
CA TRP A 88 -17.36 4.35 -18.79
C TRP A 88 -18.65 3.97 -18.06
N ALA A 89 -19.81 4.08 -18.73
CA ALA A 89 -21.09 3.69 -18.13
C ALA A 89 -21.11 2.19 -17.76
N SER A 90 -20.52 1.35 -18.61
CA SER A 90 -20.40 -0.10 -18.35
C SER A 90 -19.47 -0.37 -17.15
N TRP A 91 -18.37 0.36 -17.02
CA TRP A 91 -17.51 0.32 -15.85
C TRP A 91 -18.27 0.70 -14.58
N GLN A 92 -19.02 1.79 -14.58
CA GLN A 92 -19.77 2.26 -13.41
C GLN A 92 -20.76 1.19 -12.92
N ARG A 93 -21.44 0.52 -13.85
CA ARG A 93 -22.33 -0.60 -13.53
C ARG A 93 -21.56 -1.79 -12.96
N ALA A 94 -20.50 -2.23 -13.63
CA ALA A 94 -19.66 -3.32 -13.14
C ALA A 94 -19.14 -3.04 -11.73
N PHE A 95 -18.70 -1.82 -11.51
CA PHE A 95 -18.14 -1.35 -10.27
C PHE A 95 -19.18 -1.32 -9.14
N SER A 96 -20.37 -0.79 -9.39
CA SER A 96 -21.45 -0.72 -8.39
C SER A 96 -21.88 -2.10 -7.86
N PHE A 97 -21.99 -3.11 -8.73
CA PHE A 97 -22.28 -4.49 -8.30
C PHE A 97 -21.10 -5.09 -7.51
N ASN A 98 -19.87 -4.75 -7.86
CA ASN A 98 -18.70 -5.20 -7.11
C ASN A 98 -18.62 -4.56 -5.71
N GLU A 99 -18.94 -3.28 -5.58
CA GLU A 99 -19.09 -2.63 -4.27
C GLU A 99 -20.16 -3.31 -3.42
N ALA A 100 -21.35 -3.52 -4.01
CA ALA A 100 -22.44 -4.21 -3.33
C ALA A 100 -22.04 -5.60 -2.83
N PHE A 101 -21.20 -6.34 -3.57
CA PHE A 101 -20.63 -7.60 -3.10
C PHE A 101 -19.79 -7.44 -1.82
N TYR A 102 -18.92 -6.42 -1.75
CA TYR A 102 -18.05 -6.20 -0.59
C TYR A 102 -18.77 -5.60 0.62
N ASP A 103 -19.94 -4.98 0.40
CA ASP A 103 -20.82 -4.47 1.46
C ASP A 103 -21.69 -5.58 2.10
N LEU A 104 -21.74 -6.77 1.50
CA LEU A 104 -22.42 -7.94 2.07
C LEU A 104 -21.80 -8.35 3.40
N SER A 105 -22.60 -8.96 4.29
CA SER A 105 -22.06 -9.59 5.49
C SER A 105 -21.15 -10.77 5.12
N ARG A 106 -20.19 -11.13 6.00
CA ARG A 106 -19.28 -12.27 5.75
C ARG A 106 -20.03 -13.57 5.43
N ALA A 107 -21.17 -13.82 6.10
CA ALA A 107 -21.98 -15.01 5.88
C ALA A 107 -22.62 -15.04 4.48
N GLU A 108 -23.00 -13.87 3.95
CA GLU A 108 -23.54 -13.73 2.61
C GLU A 108 -22.45 -13.82 1.55
N GLN A 109 -21.27 -13.23 1.79
CA GLN A 109 -20.11 -13.35 0.90
C GLN A 109 -19.67 -14.80 0.75
N SER A 110 -19.71 -15.59 1.83
CA SER A 110 -19.36 -17.02 1.83
C SER A 110 -20.52 -17.96 1.48
N ARG A 111 -21.66 -17.45 1.00
CA ARG A 111 -22.80 -18.28 0.61
C ARG A 111 -22.40 -19.18 -0.57
N LYS A 112 -22.84 -20.43 -0.53
CA LYS A 112 -22.67 -21.40 -1.60
C LYS A 112 -23.95 -21.55 -2.43
N ALA A 113 -23.80 -21.94 -3.69
CA ALA A 113 -24.92 -22.30 -4.55
C ALA A 113 -25.08 -23.82 -4.61
N ASN A 114 -26.31 -24.31 -4.61
CA ASN A 114 -26.59 -25.74 -4.72
C ASN A 114 -26.66 -26.14 -6.18
N VAL A 115 -25.91 -27.17 -6.59
CA VAL A 115 -26.03 -27.71 -7.95
C VAL A 115 -27.21 -28.70 -7.96
N PRO A 116 -28.28 -28.45 -8.75
CA PRO A 116 -29.46 -29.31 -8.79
C PRO A 116 -29.12 -30.77 -9.07
N ASP A 117 -29.90 -31.67 -8.47
CA ASP A 117 -29.76 -33.13 -8.62
C ASP A 117 -28.36 -33.67 -8.27
N SER A 118 -27.61 -32.94 -7.43
CA SER A 118 -26.29 -33.34 -6.98
C SER A 118 -26.04 -32.93 -5.53
N PHE A 119 -25.06 -33.57 -4.88
CA PHE A 119 -24.55 -33.16 -3.56
C PHE A 119 -23.40 -32.14 -3.68
N ARG A 120 -23.25 -31.48 -4.83
CA ARG A 120 -22.18 -30.51 -5.07
C ARG A 120 -22.67 -29.10 -4.76
N GLU A 121 -21.78 -28.33 -4.16
CA GLU A 121 -21.97 -26.90 -3.93
C GLU A 121 -20.95 -26.12 -4.78
N LEU A 122 -21.36 -24.99 -5.33
CA LEU A 122 -20.46 -24.01 -5.94
C LEU A 122 -20.12 -22.93 -4.93
N GLU A 123 -18.87 -22.49 -4.97
CA GLU A 123 -18.37 -21.38 -4.17
C GLU A 123 -17.61 -20.43 -5.08
N LEU A 124 -17.72 -19.13 -4.81
CA LEU A 124 -16.95 -18.12 -5.53
C LEU A 124 -15.49 -18.17 -5.08
N SER A 125 -14.58 -18.27 -6.05
CA SER A 125 -13.14 -18.23 -5.77
C SER A 125 -12.72 -16.85 -5.27
N SER A 126 -12.06 -16.81 -4.11
CA SER A 126 -11.47 -15.57 -3.56
C SER A 126 -10.44 -14.96 -4.51
N THR A 127 -9.70 -15.79 -5.25
CA THR A 127 -8.77 -15.33 -6.30
C THR A 127 -9.53 -14.60 -7.41
N ALA A 128 -10.62 -15.19 -7.93
CA ALA A 128 -11.38 -14.59 -9.03
C ALA A 128 -12.09 -13.29 -8.60
N LEU A 129 -12.55 -13.22 -7.35
CA LEU A 129 -13.11 -12.00 -6.75
C LEU A 129 -12.08 -10.88 -6.67
N ASN A 130 -10.88 -11.19 -6.16
CA ASN A 130 -9.79 -10.23 -6.07
C ASN A 130 -9.31 -9.79 -7.46
N GLU A 131 -9.14 -10.71 -8.41
CA GLU A 131 -8.76 -10.37 -9.79
C GLU A 131 -9.76 -9.42 -10.46
N LEU A 132 -11.07 -9.68 -10.31
CA LEU A 132 -12.11 -8.78 -10.84
C LEU A 132 -12.04 -7.41 -10.15
N ARG A 133 -11.88 -7.38 -8.82
CA ARG A 133 -11.76 -6.12 -8.08
C ARG A 133 -10.54 -5.33 -8.55
N GLU A 134 -9.39 -5.98 -8.66
CA GLU A 134 -8.16 -5.32 -9.08
C GLU A 134 -8.28 -4.76 -10.50
N ALA A 135 -8.87 -5.54 -11.41
CA ALA A 135 -9.14 -5.11 -12.77
C ALA A 135 -10.07 -3.88 -12.82
N LEU A 136 -11.13 -3.87 -12.01
CA LEU A 136 -12.05 -2.75 -11.89
C LEU A 136 -11.38 -1.50 -11.33
N VAL A 137 -10.57 -1.63 -10.28
CA VAL A 137 -9.79 -0.52 -9.71
C VAL A 137 -8.82 0.04 -10.74
N LYS A 138 -8.04 -0.81 -11.43
CA LYS A 138 -7.10 -0.40 -12.49
C LYS A 138 -7.80 0.38 -13.60
N ARG A 139 -8.97 -0.08 -14.05
CA ARG A 139 -9.77 0.64 -15.06
C ARG A 139 -10.34 1.95 -14.51
N GLY A 140 -10.77 1.98 -13.25
CA GLY A 140 -11.20 3.22 -12.60
C GLY A 140 -10.09 4.27 -12.55
N LEU A 141 -8.86 3.86 -12.23
CA LEU A 141 -7.67 4.72 -12.28
C LEU A 141 -7.40 5.21 -13.71
N GLU A 142 -7.48 4.33 -14.70
CA GLU A 142 -7.30 4.72 -16.11
C GLU A 142 -8.36 5.74 -16.58
N PHE A 143 -9.64 5.46 -16.35
CA PHE A 143 -10.72 6.39 -16.67
C PHE A 143 -10.54 7.74 -15.96
N GLY A 144 -10.16 7.72 -14.68
CA GLY A 144 -9.96 8.93 -13.90
C GLY A 144 -8.74 9.75 -14.33
N LEU A 145 -7.57 9.12 -14.35
CA LEU A 145 -6.29 9.81 -14.49
C LEU A 145 -5.88 10.05 -15.94
N LYS A 146 -6.17 9.10 -16.85
CA LYS A 146 -5.82 9.25 -18.28
C LYS A 146 -6.93 9.88 -19.09
N VAL A 147 -8.19 9.62 -18.73
CA VAL A 147 -9.35 10.02 -19.54
C VAL A 147 -10.17 11.16 -18.90
N GLY A 148 -9.91 11.51 -17.64
CA GLY A 148 -10.57 12.63 -16.96
C GLY A 148 -12.03 12.34 -16.55
N LYS A 149 -12.43 11.08 -16.43
CA LYS A 149 -13.75 10.68 -15.91
C LYS A 149 -13.69 10.54 -14.40
N SER A 150 -14.21 11.55 -13.70
CA SER A 150 -14.28 11.55 -12.23
C SER A 150 -15.02 10.32 -11.69
N ASN A 151 -14.49 9.75 -10.62
CA ASN A 151 -15.02 8.55 -9.99
C ASN A 151 -14.60 8.46 -8.52
N GLU A 152 -15.08 7.43 -7.83
CA GLU A 152 -14.85 7.29 -6.39
C GLU A 152 -13.38 7.10 -5.98
N PHE A 153 -12.48 6.73 -6.89
CA PHE A 153 -11.05 6.68 -6.62
C PHE A 153 -10.40 8.06 -6.73
N MET A 154 -11.05 9.03 -7.38
CA MET A 154 -10.46 10.35 -7.65
C MET A 154 -10.52 11.32 -6.46
N THR A 155 -11.12 10.91 -5.34
CA THR A 155 -11.07 11.69 -4.09
C THR A 155 -9.88 11.30 -3.22
N ALA A 156 -9.20 12.31 -2.67
CA ALA A 156 -8.19 12.17 -1.63
C ALA A 156 -8.74 12.55 -0.24
N GLU A 157 -10.04 12.80 -0.12
CA GLU A 157 -10.69 13.06 1.16
C GLU A 157 -10.59 11.82 2.04
N GLN A 158 -10.23 12.05 3.30
CA GLN A 158 -10.06 11.01 4.29
C GLN A 158 -11.34 10.18 4.42
N ALA A 159 -11.19 8.86 4.39
CA ALA A 159 -12.30 7.96 4.58
C ALA A 159 -12.63 7.80 6.07
N ASP A 160 -13.92 7.77 6.38
CA ASP A 160 -14.41 7.57 7.76
C ASP A 160 -14.34 6.10 8.21
N GLN A 161 -14.19 5.16 7.26
CA GLN A 161 -14.20 3.72 7.52
C GLN A 161 -13.10 3.01 6.74
N CYS A 162 -12.61 1.90 7.30
CA CYS A 162 -11.67 1.00 6.63
C CYS A 162 -12.44 -0.12 5.92
N PRO A 163 -12.61 -0.09 4.58
CA PRO A 163 -13.44 -1.05 3.89
C PRO A 163 -12.76 -2.42 3.81
N ALA A 164 -13.55 -3.50 3.80
CA ALA A 164 -13.03 -4.88 3.74
C ALA A 164 -12.14 -5.15 2.51
N ARG A 165 -12.37 -4.43 1.41
CA ARG A 165 -11.64 -4.52 0.14
C ARG A 165 -10.31 -3.75 0.11
N VAL A 166 -9.99 -2.95 1.14
CA VAL A 166 -8.91 -1.94 1.09
C VAL A 166 -7.54 -2.53 0.71
N SER A 167 -7.26 -3.76 1.15
CA SER A 167 -6.01 -4.45 0.79
C SER A 167 -5.94 -4.80 -0.70
N THR A 168 -7.05 -5.22 -1.30
CA THR A 168 -7.16 -5.52 -2.73
C THR A 168 -7.06 -4.23 -3.56
N ASP A 169 -7.72 -3.16 -3.12
CA ASP A 169 -7.66 -1.85 -3.77
C ASP A 169 -6.24 -1.29 -3.78
N ALA A 170 -5.54 -1.35 -2.64
CA ALA A 170 -4.15 -0.93 -2.54
C ALA A 170 -3.20 -1.82 -3.37
N ASN A 171 -3.48 -3.11 -3.50
CA ASN A 171 -2.69 -3.99 -4.37
C ASN A 171 -2.84 -3.59 -5.84
N ALA A 172 -4.06 -3.32 -6.30
CA ALA A 172 -4.33 -2.84 -7.65
C ALA A 172 -3.70 -1.48 -7.93
N MET A 173 -3.86 -0.52 -7.00
CA MET A 173 -3.24 0.80 -7.06
C MET A 173 -1.72 0.70 -7.13
N ASN A 174 -1.10 -0.17 -6.34
CA ASN A 174 0.33 -0.43 -6.39
C ASN A 174 0.78 -0.98 -7.75
N GLY A 175 0.08 -2.00 -8.28
CA GLY A 175 0.38 -2.56 -9.59
C GLY A 175 0.26 -1.51 -10.70
N TRP A 176 -0.82 -0.72 -10.68
CA TRP A 176 -1.04 0.32 -11.68
C TRP A 176 -0.04 1.47 -11.59
N ALA A 177 0.33 1.90 -10.37
CA ALA A 177 1.37 2.91 -10.15
C ALA A 177 2.74 2.46 -10.67
N ALA A 178 3.07 1.18 -10.54
CA ALA A 178 4.32 0.63 -11.08
C ALA A 178 4.34 0.63 -12.62
N GLU A 179 3.18 0.37 -13.24
CA GLU A 179 3.01 0.40 -14.70
C GLU A 179 2.89 1.84 -15.25
N ASN A 180 2.51 2.82 -14.42
CA ASN A 180 2.24 4.21 -14.81
C ASN A 180 2.84 5.20 -13.79
N PRO A 181 4.19 5.27 -13.69
CA PRO A 181 4.88 5.98 -12.61
C PRO A 181 4.63 7.49 -12.61
N GLU A 182 4.21 8.09 -13.73
CA GLU A 182 3.86 9.51 -13.83
C GLU A 182 2.63 9.90 -12.99
N TYR A 183 1.85 8.93 -12.53
CA TYR A 183 0.69 9.13 -11.67
C TYR A 183 0.89 8.64 -10.23
N ALA A 184 2.09 8.15 -9.87
CA ALA A 184 2.34 7.52 -8.57
C ALA A 184 2.01 8.44 -7.39
N VAL A 185 2.29 9.74 -7.53
CA VAL A 185 1.95 10.77 -6.54
C VAL A 185 0.44 10.89 -6.30
N GLN A 186 -0.38 10.92 -7.35
CA GLN A 186 -1.83 11.01 -7.25
C GLN A 186 -2.39 9.75 -6.60
N ILE A 187 -1.89 8.58 -7.02
CA ILE A 187 -2.30 7.27 -6.48
C ILE A 187 -1.92 7.15 -5.01
N ALA A 188 -0.77 7.68 -4.60
CA ALA A 188 -0.39 7.72 -3.19
C ALA A 188 -1.45 8.47 -2.37
N ALA A 189 -1.86 9.66 -2.80
CA ALA A 189 -2.91 10.42 -2.11
C ALA A 189 -4.26 9.66 -2.04
N MET A 190 -4.64 8.98 -3.12
CA MET A 190 -5.87 8.17 -3.17
C MET A 190 -5.80 6.97 -2.23
N ALA A 191 -4.66 6.26 -2.18
CA ALA A 191 -4.48 5.11 -1.31
C ALA A 191 -4.37 5.50 0.18
N GLU A 192 -3.77 6.67 0.47
CA GLU A 192 -3.57 7.20 1.82
C GLU A 192 -4.86 7.56 2.54
N ARG A 193 -5.94 7.87 1.81
CA ARG A 193 -7.20 8.34 2.41
C ARG A 193 -7.81 7.37 3.43
N TYR A 194 -7.56 6.08 3.26
CA TYR A 194 -8.05 5.03 4.17
C TYR A 194 -7.15 4.79 5.37
N GLU A 195 -5.92 5.31 5.36
CA GLU A 195 -4.90 5.00 6.36
C GLU A 195 -5.36 5.31 7.79
N PRO A 196 -5.96 6.49 8.10
CA PRO A 196 -6.39 6.79 9.46
C PRO A 196 -7.47 5.83 9.97
N ALA A 197 -8.49 5.56 9.17
CA ALA A 197 -9.57 4.65 9.54
C ALA A 197 -9.05 3.21 9.71
N CYS A 198 -8.13 2.76 8.85
CA CYS A 198 -7.53 1.43 8.95
C CYS A 198 -6.58 1.28 10.14
N ARG A 199 -5.89 2.35 10.56
CA ARG A 199 -5.07 2.33 11.79
C ARG A 199 -5.91 2.25 13.06
N ALA A 200 -7.14 2.77 13.02
CA ALA A 200 -8.08 2.74 14.14
C ALA A 200 -8.78 1.39 14.34
N VAL A 201 -8.54 0.40 13.47
CA VAL A 201 -9.13 -0.95 13.61
C VAL A 201 -8.46 -1.69 14.77
N GLU A 202 -9.25 -2.01 15.80
CA GLU A 202 -8.80 -2.72 17.01
C GLU A 202 -8.97 -4.24 16.92
N ASP A 203 -9.89 -4.75 16.08
CA ASP A 203 -10.14 -6.19 15.93
C ASP A 203 -8.86 -6.93 15.47
N PRO A 204 -8.32 -7.88 16.26
CA PRO A 204 -7.02 -8.49 15.97
C PRO A 204 -6.94 -9.22 14.63
N LEU A 205 -8.02 -9.92 14.23
CA LEU A 205 -8.06 -10.68 12.97
C LEU A 205 -8.06 -9.73 11.76
N THR A 206 -8.85 -8.67 11.83
CA THR A 206 -8.91 -7.65 10.77
C THR A 206 -7.60 -6.87 10.72
N LYS A 207 -7.04 -6.49 11.87
CA LYS A 207 -5.73 -5.82 11.98
C LYS A 207 -4.61 -6.64 11.35
N TYR A 208 -4.62 -7.96 11.51
CA TYR A 208 -3.67 -8.85 10.83
C TYR A 208 -3.79 -8.77 9.31
N GLY A 209 -5.02 -8.78 8.77
CA GLY A 209 -5.27 -8.63 7.33
C GLY A 209 -4.85 -7.28 6.74
N LEU A 210 -4.87 -6.21 7.53
CA LEU A 210 -4.47 -4.86 7.12
C LEU A 210 -2.95 -4.68 6.96
N ARG A 211 -2.13 -5.65 7.39
CA ARG A 211 -0.67 -5.63 7.14
C ARG A 211 -0.35 -5.50 5.65
N LEU A 212 -1.10 -6.22 4.81
CA LEU A 212 -0.93 -6.16 3.35
C LEU A 212 -1.26 -4.77 2.81
N TYR A 213 -2.34 -4.13 3.29
CA TYR A 213 -2.69 -2.76 2.91
C TYR A 213 -1.54 -1.79 3.21
N PHE A 214 -1.01 -1.76 4.45
CA PHE A 214 0.07 -0.83 4.79
C PHE A 214 1.37 -1.13 4.05
N ALA A 215 1.67 -2.41 3.79
CA ALA A 215 2.81 -2.79 2.96
C ALA A 215 2.66 -2.29 1.51
N ARG A 216 1.47 -2.38 0.92
CA ARG A 216 1.19 -1.83 -0.42
C ARG A 216 1.19 -0.31 -0.44
N LEU A 217 0.65 0.33 0.58
CA LEU A 217 0.72 1.78 0.75
C LEU A 217 2.18 2.26 0.81
N ALA A 218 3.04 1.56 1.56
CA ALA A 218 4.46 1.87 1.62
C ALA A 218 5.13 1.77 0.24
N LYS A 219 4.82 0.74 -0.55
CA LYS A 219 5.34 0.61 -1.93
C LYS A 219 4.87 1.75 -2.83
N ILE A 220 3.59 2.11 -2.79
CA ILE A 220 3.04 3.23 -3.55
C ILE A 220 3.76 4.54 -3.19
N ARG A 221 3.98 4.79 -1.88
CA ARG A 221 4.74 5.95 -1.40
C ARG A 221 6.17 5.97 -1.92
N LEU A 222 6.86 4.82 -1.98
CA LEU A 222 8.20 4.74 -2.53
C LEU A 222 8.22 5.01 -4.04
N LEU A 223 7.23 4.54 -4.80
CA LEU A 223 7.08 4.89 -6.22
C LEU A 223 6.83 6.39 -6.39
N ALA A 224 5.97 6.99 -5.57
CA ALA A 224 5.71 8.42 -5.58
C ALA A 224 6.95 9.25 -5.18
N ALA A 225 7.75 8.74 -4.23
CA ALA A 225 9.02 9.34 -3.84
C ALA A 225 10.02 9.31 -5.00
N GLU A 226 10.17 8.16 -5.67
CA GLU A 226 11.03 8.01 -6.83
C GLU A 226 10.63 8.95 -7.98
N GLN A 227 9.33 9.06 -8.25
CA GLN A 227 8.80 9.99 -9.25
C GLN A 227 9.12 11.45 -8.89
N SER A 228 8.97 11.82 -7.62
CA SER A 228 9.14 13.22 -7.17
C SER A 228 10.61 13.62 -7.09
N LEU A 229 11.50 12.67 -6.78
CA LEU A 229 12.90 12.90 -6.43
C LEU A 229 13.67 13.85 -7.37
N PRO A 230 13.57 13.75 -8.72
CA PRO A 230 14.34 14.64 -9.60
C PRO A 230 13.86 16.10 -9.62
N SER A 231 12.60 16.36 -9.26
CA SER A 231 11.93 17.66 -9.43
C SER A 231 11.52 18.32 -8.11
N ASP A 232 11.23 17.53 -7.09
CA ASP A 232 10.79 17.96 -5.77
C ASP A 232 11.33 16.97 -4.69
N PRO A 233 12.60 17.13 -4.28
CA PRO A 233 13.22 16.28 -3.26
C PRO A 233 12.54 16.38 -1.88
N GLU A 234 11.93 17.52 -1.55
CA GLU A 234 11.20 17.71 -0.29
C GLU A 234 9.96 16.82 -0.25
N ARG A 235 9.20 16.79 -1.34
CA ARG A 235 8.06 15.88 -1.47
C ARG A 235 8.48 14.41 -1.43
N ALA A 236 9.56 14.06 -2.13
CA ALA A 236 10.11 12.70 -2.06
C ALA A 236 10.48 12.31 -0.61
N ARG A 237 11.08 13.24 0.13
CA ARG A 237 11.39 13.05 1.55
C ARG A 237 10.14 12.86 2.41
N ALA A 238 9.07 13.63 2.17
CA ALA A 238 7.81 13.47 2.89
C ALA A 238 7.20 12.08 2.73
N PHE A 239 7.24 11.50 1.52
CA PHE A 239 6.81 10.12 1.30
C PHE A 239 7.71 9.11 2.01
N ILE A 240 9.03 9.28 1.94
CA ILE A 240 10.01 8.42 2.61
C ILE A 240 9.83 8.43 4.12
N LEU A 241 9.55 9.59 4.72
CA LEU A 241 9.29 9.71 6.16
C LEU A 241 8.06 8.90 6.58
N LYS A 242 6.94 9.01 5.85
CA LYS A 242 5.74 8.19 6.13
C LYS A 242 6.02 6.69 6.07
N VAL A 243 6.90 6.24 5.17
CA VAL A 243 7.32 4.83 5.07
C VAL A 243 8.18 4.43 6.27
N LYS A 244 9.10 5.29 6.71
CA LYS A 244 9.93 5.08 7.90
C LYS A 244 9.09 5.03 9.18
N ASP A 245 8.12 5.92 9.34
CA ASP A 245 7.20 5.93 10.48
C ASP A 245 6.42 4.62 10.58
N HIS A 246 5.95 4.10 9.44
CA HIS A 246 5.30 2.81 9.42
C HIS A 246 6.26 1.66 9.78
N ARG A 247 7.46 1.61 9.19
CA ARG A 247 8.48 0.61 9.55
C ARG A 247 8.73 0.60 11.05
N ASP A 248 8.99 1.76 11.62
CA ASP A 248 9.29 1.91 13.04
C ASP A 248 8.14 1.44 13.93
N SER A 249 6.90 1.74 13.54
CA SER A 249 5.70 1.28 14.27
C SER A 249 5.54 -0.24 14.31
N VAL A 250 6.07 -0.95 13.30
CA VAL A 250 6.07 -2.41 13.23
C VAL A 250 7.25 -3.00 14.00
N VAL A 251 8.45 -2.44 13.82
CA VAL A 251 9.68 -2.93 14.49
C VAL A 251 9.63 -2.74 16.00
N ALA A 252 8.98 -1.68 16.51
CA ALA A 252 8.85 -1.42 17.95
C ALA A 252 7.90 -2.40 18.67
N GLN A 253 7.05 -3.13 17.94
CA GLN A 253 6.24 -4.19 18.51
C GLN A 253 7.11 -5.45 18.53
N GLU A 254 7.75 -5.77 19.66
CA GLU A 254 8.78 -6.81 19.83
C GLU A 254 8.37 -8.25 19.38
N ASP A 255 7.11 -8.47 19.01
CA ASP A 255 6.58 -9.74 18.49
C ASP A 255 6.64 -9.89 16.95
N TYR A 256 7.14 -8.88 16.23
CA TYR A 256 7.12 -8.87 14.77
C TYR A 256 8.51 -9.16 14.21
N SER A 257 8.64 -10.31 13.55
CA SER A 257 9.88 -10.65 12.84
C SER A 257 10.16 -9.63 11.73
N ILE A 258 11.40 -9.14 11.65
CA ILE A 258 11.94 -8.30 10.56
C ILE A 258 11.66 -8.89 9.16
N THR A 259 11.39 -10.20 9.08
CA THR A 259 10.93 -10.91 7.90
C THR A 259 9.66 -10.30 7.29
N ASP A 260 8.68 -9.86 8.08
CA ASP A 260 7.45 -9.26 7.53
C ASP A 260 7.73 -7.93 6.80
N TRP A 261 8.74 -7.15 7.21
CA TRP A 261 9.13 -5.91 6.51
C TRP A 261 10.00 -6.19 5.27
N ASN A 262 10.92 -7.15 5.39
CA ASN A 262 11.86 -7.50 4.32
C ASN A 262 11.20 -8.33 3.20
N ASP A 263 10.23 -9.19 3.51
CA ASP A 263 9.49 -10.00 2.54
C ASP A 263 8.65 -9.14 1.58
N TYR A 264 8.31 -7.90 1.99
CA TYR A 264 7.64 -6.93 1.13
C TYR A 264 8.57 -5.95 0.41
N SER A 265 9.87 -6.22 0.29
CA SER A 265 10.81 -5.53 -0.63
C SER A 265 10.93 -4.00 -0.49
N SER A 266 10.30 -3.38 0.51
CA SER A 266 10.31 -1.92 0.72
C SER A 266 11.63 -1.44 1.30
N GLY A 267 12.31 -2.24 2.12
CA GLY A 267 13.56 -1.87 2.79
C GLY A 267 14.69 -1.48 1.83
N ALA A 268 14.97 -2.31 0.81
CA ALA A 268 16.02 -2.03 -0.16
C ALA A 268 15.72 -0.76 -0.99
N LYS A 269 14.48 -0.60 -1.46
CA LYS A 269 14.07 0.58 -2.24
C LYS A 269 14.05 1.84 -1.37
N LEU A 270 13.63 1.73 -0.10
CA LEU A 270 13.70 2.82 0.87
C LEU A 270 15.14 3.28 1.09
N ALA A 271 16.08 2.36 1.24
CA ALA A 271 17.51 2.68 1.40
C ALA A 271 18.06 3.36 0.14
N GLU A 272 17.80 2.79 -1.04
CA GLU A 272 18.21 3.35 -2.34
C GLU A 272 17.71 4.80 -2.51
N LEU A 273 16.40 5.03 -2.33
CA LEU A 273 15.82 6.36 -2.51
C LEU A 273 16.28 7.34 -1.43
N SER A 274 16.46 6.88 -0.18
CA SER A 274 17.00 7.71 0.89
C SER A 274 18.42 8.20 0.57
N ALA A 275 19.26 7.33 -0.03
CA ALA A 275 20.63 7.68 -0.39
C ALA A 275 20.70 8.67 -1.57
N ARG A 276 19.67 8.71 -2.42
CA ARG A 276 19.60 9.64 -3.55
C ARG A 276 19.02 11.01 -3.18
N LEU A 277 18.40 11.15 -2.01
CA LEU A 277 17.93 12.45 -1.53
C LEU A 277 19.12 13.36 -1.21
N PRO A 278 19.05 14.66 -1.52
CA PRO A 278 20.04 15.61 -1.03
C PRO A 278 19.93 15.78 0.49
N ALA A 279 21.00 16.24 1.13
CA ALA A 279 20.98 16.59 2.54
C ALA A 279 20.04 17.77 2.82
N ILE A 280 19.44 17.80 4.02
CA ILE A 280 18.65 18.94 4.51
C ILE A 280 19.65 20.05 4.87
N ARG A 281 20.06 20.85 3.88
CA ARG A 281 21.08 21.88 4.10
C ARG A 281 20.52 23.09 4.82
N THR A 282 20.56 23.03 6.14
CA THR A 282 21.10 24.12 6.99
C THR A 282 21.30 23.58 8.39
N ILE A 283 22.56 23.36 8.76
CA ILE A 283 22.94 23.00 10.14
C ILE A 283 24.04 23.93 10.60
N PRO A 284 24.10 24.27 11.90
CA PRO A 284 25.11 25.19 12.39
C PRO A 284 26.47 24.51 12.48
N THR A 285 27.44 25.06 11.75
CA THR A 285 28.83 24.56 11.65
C THR A 285 29.84 25.38 12.43
N ALA A 286 29.39 26.34 13.23
CA ALA A 286 30.27 26.97 14.21
C ALA A 286 30.68 25.94 15.28
N THR A 287 31.90 26.08 15.82
CA THR A 287 32.45 25.12 16.78
C THR A 287 31.61 25.06 18.05
N ASP A 288 31.21 26.23 18.55
CA ASP A 288 30.42 26.48 19.75
C ASP A 288 28.91 26.31 19.56
N ALA A 289 28.42 26.24 18.32
CA ALA A 289 27.00 26.01 18.08
C ALA A 289 26.53 24.67 18.64
N PRO A 290 25.27 24.58 19.12
CA PRO A 290 24.71 23.32 19.59
C PRO A 290 24.64 22.30 18.46
N LEU A 291 24.65 21.01 18.82
CA LEU A 291 24.34 19.94 17.87
C LEU A 291 22.85 20.05 17.51
N VAL A 292 22.55 20.04 16.21
CA VAL A 292 21.17 20.06 15.70
C VAL A 292 20.95 18.79 14.89
N SER A 293 19.88 18.08 15.22
CA SER A 293 19.50 16.88 14.48
C SER A 293 18.99 17.29 13.10
N SER A 294 19.47 16.62 12.05
CA SER A 294 18.86 16.69 10.72
C SER A 294 17.96 15.48 10.42
N GLY A 295 17.74 14.63 11.41
CA GLY A 295 16.80 13.52 11.34
C GLY A 295 15.43 13.83 11.94
N ARG A 296 14.59 12.80 12.05
CA ARG A 296 13.23 12.92 12.64
C ARG A 296 13.23 12.97 14.16
N VAL A 297 14.27 12.43 14.81
CA VAL A 297 14.40 12.46 16.28
C VAL A 297 15.27 13.65 16.67
N PRO A 298 14.78 14.59 17.51
CA PRO A 298 15.59 15.71 17.99
C PRO A 298 16.71 15.20 18.91
N VAL A 299 17.78 15.99 19.06
CA VAL A 299 19.00 15.60 19.79
C VAL A 299 18.71 15.24 21.24
N ASP A 300 17.80 15.99 21.88
CA ASP A 300 17.44 15.80 23.29
C ASP A 300 16.79 14.43 23.56
N ASP A 301 16.20 13.82 22.52
CA ASP A 301 15.44 12.56 22.63
C ASP A 301 16.25 11.34 22.17
N TRP A 302 17.50 11.51 21.73
CA TRP A 302 18.31 10.39 21.19
C TRP A 302 18.57 9.28 22.22
N PHE A 303 18.66 9.62 23.50
CA PHE A 303 19.06 8.66 24.54
C PHE A 303 18.02 8.52 25.66
N THR A 304 16.81 9.05 25.46
CA THR A 304 15.71 8.97 26.44
C THR A 304 15.03 7.59 26.46
N GLY A 305 15.18 6.82 25.37
CA GLY A 305 14.46 5.56 25.17
C GLY A 305 13.02 5.73 24.68
N GLU A 306 12.57 6.96 24.42
CA GLU A 306 11.22 7.25 23.92
C GLU A 306 11.03 6.88 22.43
N HIS A 307 12.13 6.77 21.69
CA HIS A 307 12.13 6.42 20.26
C HIS A 307 12.79 5.07 19.98
N PRO A 308 12.34 4.34 18.95
CA PRO A 308 12.99 3.10 18.53
C PRO A 308 14.47 3.32 18.18
N PRO A 309 15.39 2.41 18.55
CA PRO A 309 16.82 2.56 18.29
C PRO A 309 17.15 2.83 16.82
N ILE A 310 16.44 2.20 15.88
CA ILE A 310 16.62 2.41 14.44
C ILE A 310 16.32 3.86 14.01
N ALA A 311 15.34 4.51 14.64
CA ALA A 311 14.97 5.90 14.35
C ALA A 311 16.01 6.88 14.87
N VAL A 312 16.57 6.59 16.04
CA VAL A 312 17.67 7.36 16.61
C VAL A 312 18.93 7.20 15.76
N MET A 313 19.31 5.98 15.39
CA MET A 313 20.47 5.72 14.52
C MET A 313 20.36 6.46 13.19
N GLU A 314 19.19 6.43 12.54
CA GLU A 314 18.94 7.19 11.32
C GLU A 314 19.09 8.70 11.53
N SER A 315 18.67 9.23 12.68
CA SER A 315 18.77 10.66 12.99
C SER A 315 20.20 11.09 13.26
N ILE A 316 20.97 10.28 14.00
CA ILE A 316 22.40 10.47 14.19
C ILE A 316 23.14 10.41 12.84
N GLY A 317 22.86 9.39 12.02
CA GLY A 317 23.47 9.22 10.70
C GLY A 317 23.13 10.35 9.72
N SER A 318 21.87 10.80 9.69
CA SER A 318 21.47 11.97 8.90
C SER A 318 22.20 13.24 9.36
N THR A 319 22.39 13.38 10.67
CA THR A 319 23.13 14.51 11.26
C THR A 319 24.59 14.47 10.85
N MET A 320 25.25 13.32 10.96
CA MET A 320 26.60 13.10 10.42
C MET A 320 26.68 13.49 8.95
N ASN A 321 25.73 13.01 8.14
CA ASN A 321 25.66 13.34 6.72
C ASN A 321 25.61 14.84 6.47
N SER A 322 24.74 15.55 7.19
CA SER A 322 24.55 17.00 7.02
C SER A 322 25.81 17.77 7.41
N TYR A 323 26.50 17.37 8.48
CA TYR A 323 27.78 17.95 8.89
C TYR A 323 28.89 17.66 7.87
N VAL A 324 28.90 16.48 7.27
CA VAL A 324 29.85 16.14 6.20
C VAL A 324 29.58 16.97 4.94
N VAL A 325 28.32 17.19 4.57
CA VAL A 325 27.98 18.06 3.45
C VAL A 325 28.52 19.48 3.62
N GLU A 326 28.48 20.02 4.85
CA GLU A 326 28.90 21.40 5.11
C GLU A 326 30.39 21.57 5.45
N THR A 327 31.04 20.53 5.99
CA THR A 327 32.42 20.64 6.51
C THR A 327 33.34 19.48 6.11
N ASP A 328 32.94 18.70 5.10
CA ASP A 328 33.62 17.48 4.65
C ASP A 328 33.77 16.45 5.78
N ALA A 329 34.66 15.46 5.65
CA ALA A 329 34.89 14.40 6.65
C ALA A 329 35.13 14.93 8.08
N SER A 330 35.53 16.19 8.27
CA SER A 330 35.66 16.81 9.61
C SER A 330 34.33 16.95 10.34
N GLY A 331 33.22 17.08 9.61
CA GLY A 331 31.88 17.16 10.16
C GLY A 331 31.45 15.89 10.89
N PHE A 332 31.82 14.74 10.34
CA PHE A 332 31.56 13.44 10.96
C PHE A 332 32.17 13.34 12.36
N ILE A 333 33.45 13.69 12.50
CA ILE A 333 34.17 13.68 13.79
C ILE A 333 33.53 14.66 14.78
N ARG A 334 33.10 15.83 14.27
CA ARG A 334 32.43 16.83 15.11
C ARG A 334 31.12 16.31 15.68
N VAL A 335 30.31 15.61 14.88
CA VAL A 335 29.07 14.99 15.38
C VAL A 335 29.40 13.96 16.44
N ILE A 336 30.37 13.08 16.23
CA ILE A 336 30.78 12.08 17.24
C ILE A 336 31.15 12.74 18.56
N GLY A 337 32.05 13.72 18.53
CA GLY A 337 32.51 14.39 19.75
C GLY A 337 31.38 15.12 20.48
N LYS A 338 30.51 15.83 19.75
CA LYS A 338 29.36 16.53 20.33
C LYS A 338 28.34 15.55 20.91
N THR A 339 28.02 14.47 20.20
CA THR A 339 27.08 13.45 20.67
C THR A 339 27.61 12.72 21.90
N PHE A 340 28.90 12.37 21.94
CA PHE A 340 29.53 11.74 23.10
C PHE A 340 29.42 12.62 24.36
N ALA A 341 29.65 13.93 24.23
CA ALA A 341 29.52 14.87 25.32
C ALA A 341 28.08 14.95 25.91
N LEU A 342 27.05 14.54 25.17
CA LEU A 342 25.66 14.54 25.65
C LEU A 342 25.37 13.45 26.68
N PHE A 343 26.08 12.33 26.64
CA PHE A 343 25.82 11.17 27.51
C PHE A 343 27.00 10.78 28.40
N ASN A 344 28.19 11.34 28.18
CA ASN A 344 29.37 11.04 28.99
C ASN A 344 29.12 11.37 30.48
N GLY A 345 29.36 10.40 31.36
CA GLY A 345 29.11 10.51 32.80
C GLY A 345 27.64 10.38 33.20
N LYS A 346 26.74 10.01 32.28
CA LYS A 346 25.32 9.73 32.58
C LYS A 346 25.04 8.22 32.74
N PRO A 347 23.97 7.83 33.45
CA PRO A 347 23.64 6.41 33.65
C PRO A 347 23.47 5.61 32.35
N GLU A 348 22.95 6.24 31.29
CA GLU A 348 22.71 5.66 29.97
C GLU A 348 23.97 5.57 29.08
N GLU A 349 25.16 5.94 29.59
CA GLU A 349 26.39 6.05 28.80
C GLU A 349 26.71 4.80 27.97
N LYS A 350 26.55 3.60 28.56
CA LYS A 350 26.88 2.34 27.87
C LYS A 350 25.98 2.08 26.67
N SER A 351 24.66 2.24 26.83
CA SER A 351 23.70 2.04 25.74
C SER A 351 23.81 3.15 24.70
N ALA A 352 23.95 4.41 25.11
CA ALA A 352 24.13 5.55 24.23
C ALA A 352 25.41 5.44 23.38
N ARG A 353 26.52 5.00 23.99
CA ARG A 353 27.79 4.76 23.28
C ARG A 353 27.65 3.64 22.25
N SER A 354 27.01 2.53 22.60
CA SER A 354 26.76 1.43 21.66
C SER A 354 25.92 1.89 20.47
N LEU A 355 24.90 2.72 20.72
CA LEU A 355 24.04 3.28 19.67
C LEU A 355 24.81 4.24 18.75
N LEU A 356 25.64 5.12 19.33
CA LEU A 356 26.50 6.03 18.57
C LEU A 356 27.52 5.25 17.72
N TYR A 357 28.16 4.22 18.28
CA TYR A 357 29.09 3.36 17.53
C TYR A 357 28.37 2.69 16.34
N ALA A 358 27.20 2.10 16.58
CA ALA A 358 26.44 1.44 15.51
C ALA A 358 26.03 2.42 14.40
N ALA A 359 25.61 3.64 14.75
CA ALA A 359 25.28 4.68 13.77
C ALA A 359 26.52 5.16 13.00
N ALA A 360 27.63 5.41 13.69
CA ALA A 360 28.90 5.85 13.11
C ALA A 360 29.45 4.80 12.15
N LYS A 361 29.44 3.52 12.56
CA LYS A 361 29.87 2.39 11.75
C LYS A 361 29.01 2.24 10.49
N ALA A 362 27.68 2.26 10.64
CA ALA A 362 26.77 2.17 9.50
C ALA A 362 26.99 3.31 8.50
N TYR A 363 27.26 4.53 8.98
CA TYR A 363 27.59 5.66 8.12
C TYR A 363 28.97 5.53 7.44
N ALA A 364 30.00 5.13 8.19
CA ALA A 364 31.37 5.11 7.72
C ALA A 364 31.69 3.91 6.82
N GLU A 365 31.27 2.70 7.21
CA GLU A 365 31.60 1.43 6.55
C GLU A 365 30.54 1.01 5.54
N ASP A 366 29.28 1.00 5.96
CA ASP A 366 28.18 0.46 5.15
C ASP A 366 27.64 1.51 4.15
N GLY A 367 28.10 2.77 4.25
CA GLY A 367 27.57 3.89 3.48
C GLY A 367 26.11 4.22 3.79
N SER A 368 25.56 3.70 4.88
CA SER A 368 24.17 3.95 5.29
C SER A 368 23.98 5.42 5.67
N TYR A 369 22.78 5.95 5.41
CA TYR A 369 22.41 7.35 5.69
C TYR A 369 23.18 8.41 4.90
N ARG A 370 24.14 8.02 4.05
CA ARG A 370 24.81 8.93 3.13
C ARG A 370 23.86 9.38 2.04
N THR A 371 23.96 10.65 1.69
CA THR A 371 23.24 11.22 0.56
C THR A 371 24.13 11.23 -0.68
N ILE A 372 23.55 11.62 -1.82
CA ILE A 372 24.26 11.74 -3.10
C ILE A 372 25.49 12.65 -3.02
N GLU A 373 25.52 13.58 -2.06
CA GLU A 373 26.64 14.50 -1.87
C GLU A 373 27.82 13.92 -1.07
N THR A 374 27.60 12.85 -0.29
CA THR A 374 28.61 12.31 0.66
C THR A 374 28.93 10.84 0.42
N VAL A 375 28.19 10.18 -0.48
CA VAL A 375 28.35 8.74 -0.76
C VAL A 375 29.81 8.37 -1.06
N ASP A 376 30.50 9.22 -1.82
CA ASP A 376 31.91 9.01 -2.21
C ASP A 376 32.93 9.66 -1.25
N THR A 377 32.48 10.34 -0.19
CA THR A 377 33.39 10.98 0.78
C THR A 377 34.04 9.92 1.67
N PRO A 378 35.38 9.81 1.70
CA PRO A 378 36.05 8.85 2.57
C PRO A 378 35.93 9.27 4.05
N ILE A 379 35.56 8.32 4.91
CA ILE A 379 35.43 8.51 6.36
C ILE A 379 36.39 7.56 7.07
N SER A 380 37.20 8.08 7.98
CA SER A 380 38.20 7.29 8.69
C SER A 380 37.60 6.56 9.91
N HIS A 381 37.87 5.25 10.02
CA HIS A 381 37.44 4.40 11.14
C HIS A 381 38.04 4.83 12.50
N VAL A 382 39.28 5.34 12.46
CA VAL A 382 40.02 5.83 13.64
C VAL A 382 39.22 6.87 14.45
N GLY A 383 38.30 7.60 13.80
CA GLY A 383 37.47 8.61 14.45
C GLY A 383 36.43 8.08 15.44
N TYR A 384 36.04 6.79 15.35
CA TYR A 384 34.94 6.22 16.14
C TYR A 384 35.22 4.85 16.75
N ASP A 385 36.29 4.16 16.35
CA ASP A 385 36.62 2.81 16.85
C ASP A 385 36.76 2.75 18.38
N TRP A 386 37.25 3.82 19.01
CA TRP A 386 37.36 3.93 20.48
C TRP A 386 36.00 3.85 21.22
N LEU A 387 34.87 4.01 20.51
CA LEU A 387 33.54 3.78 21.07
C LEU A 387 33.25 2.28 21.27
N GLN A 388 33.93 1.39 20.54
CA GLN A 388 33.76 -0.07 20.61
C GLN A 388 34.29 -0.66 21.92
N ASP A 389 35.39 -0.10 22.44
CA ASP A 389 36.18 -0.67 23.55
C ASP A 389 35.50 -0.63 24.93
N TYR A 390 34.32 -0.01 25.06
CA TYR A 390 33.57 0.08 26.31
C TYR A 390 32.52 -1.02 26.51
N GLN A 391 32.42 -1.99 25.59
CA GLN A 391 31.51 -3.13 25.76
C GLN A 391 32.01 -4.18 26.76
N SER A 392 33.30 -4.15 27.10
CA SER A 392 34.01 -5.17 27.90
C SER A 392 34.20 -4.87 29.39
N GLU A 393 33.66 -3.75 29.89
CA GLU A 393 33.53 -3.45 31.33
C GLU A 393 32.05 -3.30 31.71
#